data_AF-A0A162B698-F1
#
_entry.id   AF-A0A162B698-F1
#
_cell.length_a   1.000
_cell.length_b   1.000
_cell.length_c   1.000
_cell.angle_alpha   90.00
_cell.angle_beta   90.00
_cell.angle_gamma   90.00
#
_symmetry.space_group_name_H-M   'P 1'
#
loop_
_entity.id
_entity.type
_entity.pdbx_description
1 polymer ?
#
loop_
_entity_poly.entity_id
_entity_poly.type
_entity_poly.pdbx_seq_one_letter_code
_entity_poly.pdbx_strand_id
1 'polypeptide(L)'
;MSKTLGLFIGCFILPIIAAVTVLSLDLRPQSTTNHGDFLESEVWLPVQSKDKLWNIVLNVPKGCHSACDVQKNNVENLDVALGKHRNKVAIVVVGDGDNSVEQDAQNKLMPAAFYLVDKHGLVVLEYPYKSDPDANRLVLKGLLKDMKKLLNYARSQ
;
A
#
# COMPACT_ATOMS: atom_id res chain seq x y z
N MET A 1 25.76 -17.93 43.90
CA MET A 1 25.83 -16.72 43.06
C MET A 1 25.73 -16.99 41.55
N SER A 2 26.18 -18.14 41.02
CA SER A 2 26.09 -18.45 39.56
C SER A 2 24.70 -18.81 39.05
N LYS A 3 23.87 -19.49 39.86
CA LYS A 3 22.53 -19.95 39.46
C LYS A 3 21.54 -18.81 39.19
N THR A 4 21.59 -17.76 40.01
CA THR A 4 20.74 -16.57 39.87
C THR A 4 21.14 -15.72 38.66
N LEU A 5 22.45 -15.64 38.36
CA LEU A 5 22.95 -14.96 37.17
C LEU A 5 22.52 -15.68 35.88
N GLY A 6 22.59 -17.01 35.85
CA GLY A 6 22.13 -17.81 34.71
C GLY A 6 20.62 -17.66 34.45
N LEU A 7 19.81 -17.61 35.51
CA LEU A 7 18.37 -17.36 35.40
C LEU A 7 18.08 -15.97 34.80
N PHE A 8 18.81 -14.95 35.25
CA PHE A 8 18.65 -13.59 34.76
C PHE A 8 19.02 -13.46 33.28
N ILE A 9 20.15 -14.04 32.87
CA ILE A 9 20.58 -14.08 31.48
C ILE A 9 19.59 -14.86 30.62
N GLY A 10 19.12 -16.02 31.10
CA GLY A 10 18.11 -16.82 30.40
C GLY A 10 16.81 -16.05 30.17
N CYS A 11 16.33 -15.32 31.18
CA CYS A 11 15.12 -14.49 31.06
C CYS A 11 15.27 -13.36 30.02
N PHE A 12 16.49 -12.88 29.80
CA PHE A 12 16.78 -11.85 28.80
C PHE A 12 16.97 -12.41 27.38
N ILE A 13 17.63 -13.56 27.25
CA ILE A 13 17.91 -14.18 25.94
C ILE A 13 16.68 -14.89 25.38
N LEU A 14 15.88 -15.53 26.22
CA LEU A 14 14.70 -16.30 25.81
C LEU A 14 13.69 -15.50 24.96
N PRO A 15 13.29 -14.25 25.31
CA PRO A 15 12.41 -13.46 24.46
C PRO A 15 13.06 -13.09 23.11
N ILE A 16 14.38 -12.90 23.06
CA ILE A 16 15.10 -12.60 21.80
C ILE A 16 15.07 -13.82 20.88
N ILE A 17 15.38 -15.00 21.40
CA ILE A 17 15.32 -16.26 20.62
C ILE A 17 13.89 -16.48 20.10
N ALA A 18 12.88 -16.30 20.96
CA ALA A 18 11.48 -16.45 20.57
C ALA A 18 11.07 -15.45 19.47
N ALA A 19 11.54 -14.20 19.54
CA ALA A 19 11.27 -13.21 18.49
C ALA A 19 11.92 -13.60 17.16
N VAL A 20 13.18 -14.04 17.17
CA VAL A 20 13.89 -14.48 15.96
C VAL A 20 13.23 -15.71 15.36
N THR A 21 12.79 -16.69 16.16
CA THR A 21 12.11 -17.88 15.62
C THR A 21 10.77 -17.56 14.99
N VAL A 22 9.97 -16.68 15.61
CA VAL A 22 8.70 -16.22 15.03
C VAL A 22 8.91 -15.51 13.70
N LEU A 23 9.95 -14.67 13.61
CA LEU A 23 10.27 -13.93 12.38
C LEU A 23 10.80 -14.85 11.27
N SER A 24 11.68 -15.79 11.60
CA SER A 24 12.30 -16.71 10.63
C SER A 24 11.33 -17.78 10.09
N LEU A 25 10.33 -18.17 10.87
CA LEU A 25 9.32 -19.17 10.47
C LEU A 25 8.06 -18.54 9.85
N ASP A 26 8.09 -17.22 9.60
CA ASP A 26 6.96 -16.44 9.11
C ASP A 26 5.65 -16.67 9.88
N LEU A 27 5.74 -16.93 11.19
CA LEU A 27 4.59 -17.15 12.09
C LEU A 27 3.87 -15.83 12.44
N ARG A 28 3.84 -14.90 11.50
CA ARG A 28 3.20 -13.59 11.66
C ARG A 28 1.70 -13.75 11.50
N PRO A 29 0.87 -13.15 12.37
CA PRO A 29 -0.57 -13.19 12.19
C PRO A 29 -0.93 -12.52 10.87
N GLN A 30 -1.63 -13.25 10.00
CA GLN A 30 -2.07 -12.79 8.67
C GLN A 30 -3.18 -11.71 8.76
N SER A 31 -3.72 -11.47 9.96
CA SER A 31 -4.72 -10.42 10.22
C SER A 31 -4.02 -9.10 10.52
N THR A 32 -3.70 -8.36 9.45
CA THR A 32 -3.20 -7.00 9.54
C THR A 32 -4.36 -6.01 9.64
N THR A 33 -4.13 -4.84 10.25
CA THR A 33 -5.18 -3.82 10.35
C THR A 33 -5.44 -3.07 9.02
N ASN A 34 -4.59 -3.31 8.02
CA ASN A 34 -4.61 -2.72 6.67
C ASN A 34 -4.68 -3.85 5.64
N HIS A 35 -5.31 -3.62 4.50
CA HIS A 35 -5.50 -4.63 3.44
C HIS A 35 -4.44 -4.54 2.34
N GLY A 36 -3.74 -3.40 2.24
CA GLY A 36 -2.58 -3.22 1.39
C GLY A 36 -1.27 -3.58 2.10
N ASP A 37 -0.25 -3.84 1.30
CA ASP A 37 1.09 -4.17 1.77
C ASP A 37 1.98 -2.92 1.78
N PHE A 38 2.91 -2.83 2.73
CA PHE A 38 3.91 -1.76 2.71
C PHE A 38 4.96 -2.06 1.64
N LEU A 39 5.46 -1.01 0.99
CA LEU A 39 6.58 -1.17 0.06
C LEU A 39 7.86 -1.53 0.84
N GLU A 40 8.67 -2.41 0.24
CA GLU A 40 9.97 -2.78 0.80
C GLU A 40 11.00 -1.64 0.72
N SER A 41 10.78 -0.70 -0.21
CA SER A 41 11.64 0.46 -0.41
C SER A 41 10.81 1.73 -0.58
N GLU A 42 11.38 2.86 -0.16
CA GLU A 42 10.73 4.15 -0.32
C GLU A 42 10.69 4.56 -1.79
N VAL A 43 9.48 4.91 -2.27
CA VAL A 43 9.25 5.41 -3.61
C VAL A 43 8.51 6.75 -3.50
N TRP A 44 9.01 7.73 -4.24
CA TRP A 44 8.42 9.06 -4.33
C TRP A 44 7.89 9.28 -5.74
N LEU A 45 6.63 9.69 -5.85
CA LEU A 45 5.96 9.97 -7.11
C LEU A 45 5.66 11.48 -7.22
N PRO A 46 5.86 12.10 -8.39
CA PRO A 46 5.60 13.52 -8.61
C PRO A 46 4.09 13.81 -8.76
N VAL A 47 3.26 13.35 -7.81
CA VAL A 47 1.81 13.58 -7.84
C VAL A 47 1.46 14.97 -7.32
N GLN A 48 1.01 15.84 -8.22
CA GLN A 48 0.68 17.24 -7.92
C GLN A 48 -0.84 17.40 -7.75
N SER A 49 -1.37 16.93 -6.62
CA SER A 49 -2.81 17.04 -6.32
C SER A 49 -3.06 18.16 -5.32
N LYS A 50 -3.16 19.39 -5.83
CA LYS A 50 -3.47 20.57 -5.00
C LYS A 50 -4.81 20.36 -4.28
N ASP A 51 -4.84 20.68 -2.99
CA ASP A 51 -6.01 20.56 -2.10
C ASP A 51 -6.50 19.13 -1.82
N LYS A 52 -5.72 18.09 -2.18
CA LYS A 52 -5.98 16.69 -1.83
C LYS A 52 -5.07 16.24 -0.68
N LEU A 53 -5.61 15.41 0.21
CA LEU A 53 -4.87 14.85 1.34
C LEU A 53 -4.13 13.57 0.98
N TRP A 54 -4.71 12.79 0.06
CA TRP A 54 -4.20 11.51 -0.37
C TRP A 54 -4.45 11.31 -1.86
N ASN A 55 -3.61 10.47 -2.46
CA ASN A 55 -3.67 10.10 -3.86
C ASN A 55 -3.81 8.58 -3.97
N ILE A 56 -4.74 8.11 -4.80
CA ILE A 56 -4.78 6.73 -5.27
C ILE A 56 -4.07 6.72 -6.62
N VAL A 57 -2.94 6.03 -6.72
CA VAL A 57 -2.13 6.03 -7.94
C VAL A 57 -2.23 4.68 -8.62
N LEU A 58 -2.61 4.65 -9.90
CA LEU A 58 -2.56 3.46 -10.74
C LEU A 58 -1.25 3.45 -11.52
N ASN A 59 -0.48 2.37 -11.38
CA ASN A 59 0.76 2.19 -12.11
C ASN A 59 0.54 1.50 -13.47
N VAL A 60 0.83 2.20 -14.56
CA VAL A 60 0.69 1.71 -15.94
C VAL A 60 2.03 1.85 -16.67
N PRO A 61 2.98 0.92 -16.47
CA PRO A 61 4.25 0.97 -17.19
C PRO A 61 4.06 0.68 -18.69
N LYS A 62 5.05 1.09 -19.50
CA LYS A 62 5.07 0.79 -20.94
C LYS A 62 4.97 -0.71 -21.18
N GLY A 63 4.07 -1.12 -22.08
CA GLY A 63 3.84 -2.52 -22.41
C GLY A 63 2.81 -3.25 -21.52
N CYS A 64 2.24 -2.59 -20.50
CA CYS A 64 1.13 -3.14 -19.74
C CYS A 64 -0.21 -2.90 -20.46
N HIS A 65 -0.85 -3.98 -20.92
CA HIS A 65 -2.10 -3.92 -21.66
C HIS A 65 -3.25 -4.52 -20.85
N SER A 66 -3.48 -5.84 -20.94
CA SER A 66 -4.67 -6.51 -20.40
C SER A 66 -4.98 -6.20 -18.92
N ALA A 67 -3.99 -6.30 -18.04
CA ALA A 67 -4.16 -5.98 -16.63
C ALA A 67 -4.44 -4.49 -16.39
N CYS A 68 -3.70 -3.61 -17.08
CA CYS A 68 -3.84 -2.16 -16.95
C CYS A 68 -5.17 -1.65 -17.51
N ASP A 69 -5.69 -2.25 -18.59
CA ASP A 69 -6.98 -1.87 -19.16
C ASP A 69 -8.13 -2.19 -18.19
N VAL A 70 -8.07 -3.36 -17.54
CA VAL A 70 -9.02 -3.72 -16.47
C VAL A 70 -8.93 -2.72 -15.32
N GLN A 71 -7.73 -2.35 -14.90
CA GLN A 71 -7.54 -1.43 -13.77
C GLN A 71 -7.91 0.01 -14.10
N LYS A 72 -7.69 0.46 -15.34
CA LYS A 72 -8.18 1.74 -15.85
C LYS A 72 -9.71 1.83 -15.77
N ASN A 73 -10.44 0.75 -16.12
CA ASN A 73 -11.89 0.71 -15.92
C ASN A 73 -12.29 0.76 -14.44
N ASN A 74 -11.47 0.19 -13.55
CA ASN A 74 -11.71 0.26 -12.11
C ASN A 74 -11.49 1.66 -11.52
N VAL A 75 -10.73 2.55 -12.18
CA VAL A 75 -10.55 3.96 -11.76
C VAL A 75 -11.90 4.67 -11.64
N GLU A 76 -12.79 4.51 -12.63
CA GLU A 76 -14.11 5.13 -12.62
C GLU A 76 -14.97 4.61 -11.46
N ASN A 77 -14.95 3.29 -11.24
CA ASN A 77 -15.67 2.66 -10.14
C ASN A 77 -15.14 3.12 -8.77
N LEU A 78 -13.82 3.30 -8.64
CA LEU A 78 -13.19 3.82 -7.43
C LEU A 78 -13.59 5.26 -7.17
N ASP A 79 -13.56 6.13 -8.19
CA ASP A 79 -14.03 7.51 -8.04
C ASP A 79 -15.48 7.52 -7.56
N VAL A 80 -16.34 6.70 -8.17
CA VAL A 80 -17.74 6.56 -7.74
C VAL A 80 -17.85 6.16 -6.27
N ALA A 81 -17.12 5.12 -5.87
CA ALA A 81 -17.12 4.55 -4.53
C ALA A 81 -16.55 5.48 -3.45
N LEU A 82 -15.68 6.43 -3.80
CA LEU A 82 -15.20 7.46 -2.87
C LEU A 82 -16.33 8.40 -2.39
N GLY A 83 -17.36 8.61 -3.22
CA GLY A 83 -18.53 9.42 -2.88
C GLY A 83 -18.18 10.78 -2.26
N LYS A 84 -18.60 11.01 -1.00
CA LYS A 84 -18.32 12.26 -0.27
C LYS A 84 -16.84 12.57 -0.02
N HIS A 85 -15.94 11.60 -0.24
CA HIS A 85 -14.51 11.74 -0.03
C HIS A 85 -13.74 12.16 -1.30
N ARG A 86 -14.41 12.25 -2.46
CA ARG A 86 -13.80 12.69 -3.74
C ARG A 86 -13.15 14.07 -3.68
N ASN A 87 -13.64 14.95 -2.80
CA ASN A 87 -13.01 16.26 -2.61
C ASN A 87 -11.63 16.18 -1.94
N LYS A 88 -11.35 15.12 -1.17
CA LYS A 88 -10.10 14.95 -0.38
C LYS A 88 -9.09 13.99 -1.00
N VAL A 89 -9.52 13.16 -1.95
CA VAL A 89 -8.68 12.14 -2.59
C VAL A 89 -8.64 12.40 -4.09
N ALA A 90 -7.47 12.34 -4.70
CA ALA A 90 -7.33 12.28 -6.16
C ALA A 90 -6.99 10.87 -6.61
N ILE A 91 -7.42 10.50 -7.81
CA ILE A 91 -6.97 9.28 -8.48
C ILE A 91 -6.10 9.69 -9.66
N VAL A 92 -4.87 9.19 -9.73
CA VAL A 92 -3.87 9.56 -10.72
C VAL A 92 -3.37 8.31 -11.41
N VAL A 93 -3.17 8.36 -12.73
CA VAL A 93 -2.55 7.28 -13.49
C VAL A 93 -1.14 7.71 -13.87
N VAL A 94 -0.15 6.88 -13.59
CA VAL A 94 1.27 7.16 -13.85
C VAL A 94 1.91 6.12 -14.77
N GLY A 95 2.96 6.52 -15.50
CA GLY A 95 3.73 5.65 -16.38
C GLY A 95 3.58 6.02 -17.85
N ASP A 96 2.93 5.17 -18.64
CA ASP A 96 2.71 5.35 -20.09
C ASP A 96 1.55 6.33 -20.34
N GLY A 97 1.85 7.64 -20.27
CA GLY A 97 0.88 8.70 -20.45
C GLY A 97 1.35 10.07 -19.94
N ASP A 98 0.38 10.88 -19.49
CA ASP A 98 0.54 12.30 -19.17
C ASP A 98 1.37 12.56 -17.90
N ASN A 99 1.33 11.63 -16.94
CA ASN A 99 2.14 11.69 -15.71
C ASN A 99 3.35 10.78 -15.82
N SER A 100 4.40 11.28 -16.47
CA SER A 100 5.68 10.59 -16.56
C SER A 100 6.35 10.50 -15.20
N VAL A 101 6.74 9.30 -14.80
CA VAL A 101 7.53 9.02 -13.60
C VAL A 101 8.93 8.60 -14.03
N GLU A 102 9.94 8.90 -13.20
CA GLU A 102 11.30 8.43 -13.42
C GLU A 102 11.34 6.90 -13.48
N GLN A 103 12.12 6.35 -14.40
CA GLN A 103 12.09 4.90 -14.64
C GLN A 103 12.60 4.08 -13.46
N ASP A 104 13.51 4.62 -12.64
CA ASP A 104 13.96 3.95 -11.41
C ASP A 104 12.81 3.78 -10.41
N ALA A 105 12.03 4.84 -10.19
CA ALA A 105 10.85 4.79 -9.33
C ALA A 105 9.77 3.87 -9.92
N GLN A 106 9.52 3.96 -11.22
CA GLN A 106 8.54 3.14 -11.94
C GLN A 106 8.85 1.64 -11.87
N ASN A 107 10.12 1.25 -11.95
CA ASN A 107 10.56 -0.15 -11.90
C ASN A 107 10.37 -0.79 -10.52
N LYS A 108 10.25 0.01 -9.47
CA LYS A 108 9.95 -0.44 -8.10
C LYS A 108 8.45 -0.66 -7.88
N LEU A 109 7.61 -0.29 -8.84
CA LEU A 109 6.16 -0.44 -8.78
C LEU A 109 5.71 -1.62 -9.64
N MET A 110 4.80 -2.44 -9.10
CA MET A 110 4.15 -3.52 -9.81
C MET A 110 3.23 -2.99 -10.94
N PRO A 111 3.27 -3.58 -12.14
CA PRO A 111 2.34 -3.23 -13.21
C PRO A 111 0.88 -3.45 -12.79
N ALA A 112 0.00 -2.51 -13.17
CA ALA A 112 -1.43 -2.55 -12.88
C ALA A 112 -1.81 -2.53 -11.39
N ALA A 113 -0.86 -2.28 -10.48
CA ALA A 113 -1.17 -2.12 -9.06
C ALA A 113 -1.69 -0.72 -8.75
N PHE A 114 -2.56 -0.63 -7.75
CA PHE A 114 -2.94 0.62 -7.12
C PHE A 114 -2.06 0.91 -5.92
N TYR A 115 -1.87 2.20 -5.64
CA TYR A 115 -1.02 2.68 -4.56
C TYR A 115 -1.73 3.76 -3.77
N LEU A 116 -1.53 3.77 -2.44
CA LEU A 116 -1.87 4.92 -1.61
C LEU A 116 -0.65 5.78 -1.40
N VAL A 117 -0.77 7.03 -1.83
CA VAL A 117 0.32 8.00 -1.86
C VAL A 117 -0.10 9.22 -1.06
N ASP A 118 0.78 9.69 -0.18
CA ASP A 118 0.50 10.86 0.64
C ASP A 118 0.45 12.15 -0.19
N LYS A 119 0.17 13.29 0.45
CA LYS A 119 0.14 14.60 -0.21
C LYS A 119 1.49 15.08 -0.75
N HIS A 120 2.61 14.50 -0.32
CA HIS A 120 3.97 14.86 -0.74
C HIS A 120 4.50 13.91 -1.81
N GLY A 121 3.77 12.85 -2.14
CA GLY A 121 4.17 11.88 -3.16
C GLY A 121 4.81 10.61 -2.61
N LEU A 122 4.87 10.42 -1.29
CA LEU A 122 5.40 9.19 -0.71
C LEU A 122 4.40 8.04 -0.89
N VAL A 123 4.85 6.95 -1.52
CA VAL A 123 4.06 5.73 -1.64
C VAL A 123 4.07 4.98 -0.32
N VAL A 124 2.89 4.71 0.24
CA VAL A 124 2.72 4.12 1.58
C VAL A 124 2.24 2.67 1.51
N LEU A 125 1.21 2.41 0.71
CA LEU A 125 0.61 1.07 0.59
C LEU A 125 0.43 0.67 -0.87
N GLU A 126 0.67 -0.60 -1.15
CA GLU A 126 0.49 -1.27 -2.44
C GLU A 126 -0.73 -2.19 -2.43
N TYR A 127 -1.43 -2.23 -3.56
CA TYR A 127 -2.61 -3.04 -3.82
C TYR A 127 -2.44 -3.75 -5.17
N PRO A 128 -1.88 -4.97 -5.19
CA PRO A 128 -1.51 -5.64 -6.43
C PRO A 128 -2.74 -6.12 -7.21
N TYR A 129 -2.64 -6.05 -8.54
CA TYR A 129 -3.65 -6.64 -9.43
C TYR A 129 -3.76 -8.15 -9.21
N LYS A 130 -4.99 -8.66 -9.22
CA LYS A 130 -5.27 -10.10 -9.30
C LYS A 130 -6.02 -10.40 -10.59
N SER A 131 -5.60 -11.44 -11.32
CA SER A 131 -6.24 -11.88 -12.55
C SER A 131 -7.64 -12.44 -12.31
N ASP A 132 -7.88 -13.04 -11.14
CA ASP A 132 -9.20 -13.45 -10.70
C ASP A 132 -10.08 -12.22 -10.35
N PRO A 133 -11.24 -12.03 -11.00
CA PRO A 133 -12.06 -10.84 -10.79
C PRO A 133 -12.56 -10.67 -9.36
N ASP A 134 -12.90 -11.76 -8.68
CA ASP A 134 -13.40 -11.70 -7.30
C ASP A 134 -12.30 -11.34 -6.31
N ALA A 135 -11.12 -11.95 -6.44
CA ALA A 135 -9.94 -11.57 -5.68
C ALA A 135 -9.54 -10.11 -5.93
N ASN A 136 -9.57 -9.65 -7.18
CA ASN A 136 -9.27 -8.27 -7.52
C ASN A 136 -10.27 -7.29 -6.88
N ARG A 137 -11.56 -7.63 -6.91
CA ARG A 137 -12.60 -6.85 -6.24
C ARG A 137 -12.40 -6.78 -4.73
N LEU A 138 -11.90 -7.85 -4.10
CA LEU A 138 -11.55 -7.85 -2.68
C LEU A 138 -10.37 -6.91 -2.38
N VAL A 139 -9.34 -6.89 -3.25
CA VAL A 139 -8.21 -5.94 -3.14
C VAL A 139 -8.71 -4.49 -3.23
N LEU A 140 -9.54 -4.16 -4.22
CA LEU A 140 -10.09 -2.80 -4.37
C LEU A 140 -11.00 -2.39 -3.20
N LYS A 141 -11.76 -3.33 -2.65
CA LYS A 141 -12.55 -3.11 -1.43
C LYS A 141 -11.65 -2.81 -0.23
N GLY A 142 -10.53 -3.53 -0.11
CA GLY A 142 -9.50 -3.30 0.88
C GLY A 142 -8.90 -1.89 0.79
N LEU A 143 -8.50 -1.49 -0.43
CA LEU A 143 -8.03 -0.14 -0.76
C LEU A 143 -9.00 0.95 -0.27
N LEU A 144 -10.28 0.83 -0.60
CA LEU A 144 -11.29 1.80 -0.16
C LEU A 144 -11.48 1.83 1.36
N LYS A 145 -11.39 0.67 2.03
CA LYS A 145 -11.52 0.58 3.49
C LYS A 145 -10.34 1.25 4.19
N ASP A 146 -9.12 1.04 3.70
CA ASP A 146 -7.91 1.66 4.24
C ASP A 146 -7.91 3.18 3.98
N MET A 147 -8.27 3.61 2.76
CA MET A 147 -8.44 5.04 2.44
C MET A 147 -9.42 5.73 3.39
N LYS A 148 -10.59 5.11 3.62
CA LYS A 148 -11.60 5.64 4.56
C LYS A 148 -11.05 5.76 5.98
N LYS A 149 -10.28 4.76 6.44
CA LYS A 149 -9.64 4.75 7.75
C LYS A 149 -8.64 5.91 7.87
N LEU A 150 -7.76 6.11 6.88
CA LEU A 150 -6.79 7.22 6.84
C LEU A 150 -7.48 8.60 6.86
N LEU A 151 -8.56 8.78 6.07
CA LEU A 151 -9.30 10.04 6.05
C LEU A 151 -10.04 10.34 7.36
N ASN A 152 -10.45 9.32 8.11
CA ASN A 152 -11.05 9.51 9.42
C ASN A 152 -10.02 9.97 10.45
N TYR A 153 -8.81 9.39 10.45
CA TYR A 153 -7.73 9.82 11.33
C TYR A 153 -7.24 11.24 11.03
N ALA A 154 -7.15 11.61 9.76
CA ALA A 154 -6.78 12.98 9.36
C ALA A 154 -7.81 14.05 9.74
N ARG A 155 -9.03 13.67 10.17
CA ARG A 155 -10.04 14.61 10.70
C ARG A 155 -9.89 14.83 12.21
N SER A 156 -9.31 13.88 12.93
CA SER A 156 -9.18 13.92 14.39
C SER A 156 -7.89 14.59 14.89
N GLN A 157 -7.03 15.02 13.96
CA GLN A 157 -5.87 15.88 14.22
C GLN A 157 -6.18 17.28 13.73
#